data_AF-A0A183ITE7-F1
#
_entry.id   AF-A0A183ITE7-F1
#
_cell.length_a   1.000
_cell.length_b   1.000
_cell.length_c   1.000
_cell.angle_alpha   90.00
_cell.angle_beta   90.00
_cell.angle_gamma   90.00
#
_symmetry.space_group_name_H-M   'P 1'
#
loop_
_entity.id
_entity.type
_entity.pdbx_description
1 polymer ?
#
loop_
_entity_poly.entity_id
_entity_poly.type
_entity_poly.pdbx_seq_one_letter_code
_entity_poly.pdbx_strand_id
1 'polypeptide(L)'
;MDSEVYQSTYGDTPVWVLYRRNFKGPMHLPPKTRYNCTPNGIFKTNSPCPICRDEYLVLDFRNIKLLNQFIIPQTGQLVENKRCHLCRLQYFNLRVELLKARNCGYIPFHMPFQNYDYRVYYPWWKEEPIMIDDEPDLITMEREHPYVKYPVHNPELVPEMRHKRHNPYLKYYKRK
;
A
#
# COMPACT_ATOMS: atom_id res chain seq x y z
N MET A 1 0.60 22.20 13.58
CA MET A 1 1.19 22.11 12.22
C MET A 1 1.56 23.47 11.68
N ASP A 2 0.84 24.53 12.05
CA ASP A 2 1.10 25.89 11.54
C ASP A 2 2.15 26.68 12.35
N SER A 3 2.94 26.00 13.18
CA SER A 3 3.99 26.65 13.97
C SER A 3 5.25 26.87 13.12
N GLU A 4 5.94 27.98 13.33
CA GLU A 4 7.20 28.31 12.65
C GLU A 4 8.29 27.24 12.87
N VAL A 5 8.32 26.67 14.08
CA VAL A 5 9.23 25.58 14.44
C VAL A 5 8.97 24.33 13.60
N TYR A 6 7.70 23.99 13.34
CA TYR A 6 7.37 22.85 12.50
C TYR A 6 7.79 23.10 11.05
N GLN A 7 7.50 24.28 10.51
CA GLN A 7 7.85 24.62 9.12
C GLN A 7 9.38 24.63 8.90
N SER A 8 10.15 25.15 9.85
CA SER A 8 11.62 25.15 9.75
C SER A 8 12.26 23.76 9.88
N THR A 9 11.65 22.84 10.63
CA THR A 9 12.19 21.49 10.87
C THR A 9 11.82 20.49 9.78
N TYR A 10 10.56 20.51 9.31
CA TYR A 10 10.03 19.52 8.36
C TYR A 10 9.78 20.08 6.95
N GLY A 11 9.57 21.40 6.84
CA GLY A 11 9.17 22.05 5.60
C GLY A 11 7.89 21.48 5.02
N ASP A 12 7.87 21.30 3.70
CA ASP A 12 6.69 20.81 2.97
C ASP A 12 6.64 19.27 2.87
N THR A 13 7.65 18.57 3.42
CA THR A 13 7.73 17.12 3.33
C THR A 13 6.99 16.44 4.48
N PRO A 14 6.44 15.22 4.28
CA PRO A 14 5.79 14.51 5.36
C PRO A 14 6.82 14.06 6.42
N VAL A 15 6.42 14.09 7.69
CA VAL A 15 7.29 13.89 8.86
C VAL A 15 8.18 12.65 8.76
N TRP A 16 7.65 11.55 8.23
CA TRP A 16 8.35 10.27 8.19
C TRP A 16 9.39 10.13 7.07
N VAL A 17 9.46 11.07 6.11
CA VAL A 17 10.41 11.01 4.98
C VAL A 17 11.84 11.29 5.42
N LEU A 18 12.03 12.20 6.37
CA LEU A 18 13.35 12.57 6.89
C LEU A 18 13.96 11.48 7.80
N TYR A 19 13.21 10.43 8.10
CA TYR A 19 13.65 9.36 8.99
C TYR A 19 14.08 8.11 8.22
N ARG A 20 15.24 7.58 8.59
CA ARG A 20 15.76 6.31 8.07
C ARG A 20 15.94 5.30 9.19
N ARG A 21 15.35 4.12 9.03
CA ARG A 21 15.48 3.02 9.99
C ARG A 21 16.74 2.18 9.70
N ASN A 22 17.52 1.90 10.74
CA ASN A 22 18.63 0.96 10.67
C ASN A 22 18.12 -0.49 10.84
N PHE A 23 18.35 -1.33 9.85
CA PHE A 23 18.10 -2.78 9.93
C PHE A 23 19.07 -3.52 9.00
N LYS A 24 19.32 -4.80 9.29
CA LYS A 24 20.16 -5.66 8.45
C LYS A 24 19.35 -6.19 7.26
N GLY A 25 19.97 -6.23 6.09
CA GLY A 25 19.40 -6.81 4.89
C GLY A 25 19.06 -5.77 3.82
N PRO A 26 18.56 -6.23 2.66
CA PRO A 26 18.26 -5.34 1.55
C PRO A 26 17.04 -4.45 1.84
N MET A 27 17.04 -3.24 1.28
CA MET A 27 16.00 -2.23 1.56
C MET A 27 14.62 -2.64 1.05
N HIS A 28 14.53 -3.43 -0.03
CA HIS A 28 13.27 -3.87 -0.64
C HIS A 28 12.54 -4.93 0.21
N LEU A 29 13.23 -5.60 1.15
CA LEU A 29 12.66 -6.61 2.04
C LEU A 29 12.84 -6.21 3.52
N PRO A 30 12.25 -5.09 3.97
CA PRO A 30 12.48 -4.62 5.32
C PRO A 30 11.79 -5.54 6.34
N PRO A 31 12.45 -5.86 7.48
CA PRO A 31 11.84 -6.63 8.55
C PRO A 31 10.68 -5.86 9.18
N LYS A 32 9.83 -6.54 9.95
CA LYS A 32 8.75 -5.89 10.70
C LYS A 32 9.32 -4.80 11.63
N THR A 33 8.53 -3.76 11.88
CA THR A 33 8.93 -2.69 12.80
C THR A 33 8.87 -3.14 14.26
N ARG A 34 9.68 -2.48 15.09
CA ARG A 34 9.72 -2.74 16.55
C ARG A 34 8.34 -2.53 17.17
N TYR A 35 8.08 -3.20 18.28
CA TYR A 35 6.78 -3.10 18.95
C TYR A 35 6.53 -1.68 19.49
N ASN A 36 7.42 -1.19 20.36
CA ASN A 36 7.33 0.15 20.96
C ASN A 36 8.73 0.79 21.05
N CYS A 37 8.80 2.12 20.96
CA CYS A 37 10.02 2.92 21.15
C CYS A 37 10.19 3.35 22.62
N THR A 38 9.08 3.64 23.31
CA THR A 38 9.03 4.25 24.66
C THR A 38 8.11 3.44 25.58
N PRO A 39 8.50 2.22 25.98
CA PRO A 39 7.66 1.37 26.83
C PRO A 39 7.35 1.98 28.21
N ASN A 40 8.32 2.65 28.84
CA ASN A 40 8.19 3.21 30.19
C ASN A 40 8.43 4.74 30.19
N GLY A 41 8.07 5.43 29.10
CA GLY A 41 8.43 6.84 28.90
C GLY A 41 9.91 7.11 28.59
N ILE A 42 10.77 6.08 28.70
CA ILE A 42 12.19 6.16 28.35
C ILE A 42 12.42 5.56 26.95
N PHE A 43 13.28 6.20 26.15
CA PHE A 43 13.70 5.67 24.86
C PHE A 43 14.47 4.36 25.02
N LYS A 44 13.91 3.27 24.49
CA LYS A 44 14.61 1.97 24.42
C LYS A 44 15.78 1.99 23.43
N THR A 45 15.78 2.92 22.48
CA THR A 45 16.67 2.95 21.32
C THR A 45 17.12 4.36 21.00
N ASN A 46 18.35 4.51 20.54
CA ASN A 46 18.93 5.81 20.17
C ASN A 46 18.32 6.43 18.90
N SER A 47 17.61 5.65 18.08
CA SER A 47 16.89 6.12 16.89
C SER A 47 15.41 5.79 17.04
N PRO A 48 14.60 6.57 17.79
CA PRO A 48 13.16 6.39 17.90
C PRO A 48 12.45 6.66 16.55
N CYS A 49 11.19 6.24 16.39
CA CYS A 49 10.41 6.55 15.18
C CYS A 49 10.05 8.04 15.12
N PRO A 50 9.69 8.59 13.94
CA PRO A 50 9.44 10.02 13.76
C PRO A 50 8.49 10.62 14.80
N ILE A 51 7.36 9.94 15.07
CA ILE A 51 6.36 10.37 16.04
C ILE A 51 6.82 10.25 17.50
N CYS A 52 7.68 9.27 17.83
CA CYS A 52 8.16 9.13 19.21
C CYS A 52 9.36 10.02 19.50
N ARG A 53 10.11 10.45 18.48
CA ARG A 53 11.26 11.34 18.64
C ARG A 53 10.81 12.71 19.14
N ASP A 54 9.70 13.19 18.60
CA ASP A 54 9.18 14.53 18.84
C ASP A 54 7.88 14.45 19.64
N GLU A 55 7.92 14.90 20.89
CA GLU A 55 6.79 14.81 21.83
C GLU A 55 5.58 15.64 21.41
N TYR A 56 5.81 16.72 20.66
CA TYR A 56 4.76 17.62 20.18
C TYR A 56 3.96 17.04 19.01
N LEU A 57 4.43 15.97 18.38
CA LEU A 57 3.71 15.28 17.30
C LEU A 57 2.74 14.25 17.89
N VAL A 58 1.63 14.76 18.41
CA VAL A 58 0.57 13.94 18.99
C VAL A 58 -0.40 13.47 17.91
N LEU A 59 -0.60 12.15 17.84
CA LEU A 59 -1.61 11.53 16.98
C LEU A 59 -2.99 11.69 17.62
N ASP A 60 -3.79 12.60 17.08
CA ASP A 60 -5.17 12.83 17.46
C ASP A 60 -6.05 12.91 16.21
N PHE A 61 -7.29 12.42 16.31
CA PHE A 61 -8.29 12.50 15.24
C PHE A 61 -8.62 13.94 14.78
N ARG A 62 -8.40 14.93 15.64
CA ARG A 62 -8.60 16.36 15.33
C ARG A 62 -7.46 16.95 14.48
N ASN A 63 -6.28 16.35 14.54
CA ASN A 63 -5.07 16.83 13.84
C ASN A 63 -5.04 16.31 12.40
N ILE A 64 -5.98 16.78 11.58
CA ILE A 64 -6.17 16.33 10.19
C ILE A 64 -4.90 16.52 9.35
N LYS A 65 -4.20 17.67 9.53
CA LYS A 65 -2.96 18.00 8.82
C LYS A 65 -1.84 16.97 9.05
N LEU A 66 -1.77 16.37 10.23
CA LEU A 66 -0.81 15.31 10.54
C LEU A 66 -1.27 13.96 9.99
N LEU A 67 -2.54 13.61 10.20
CA LEU A 67 -3.09 12.32 9.75
C LEU A 67 -3.06 12.17 8.22
N ASN A 68 -3.34 13.25 7.48
CA ASN A 68 -3.29 13.27 6.02
C ASN A 68 -1.91 12.89 5.45
N GLN A 69 -0.82 13.16 6.17
CA GLN A 69 0.53 12.78 5.74
C GLN A 69 0.76 11.27 5.68
N PHE A 70 -0.08 10.50 6.36
CA PHE A 70 -0.03 9.04 6.39
C PHE A 70 -1.04 8.40 5.45
N ILE A 71 -1.88 9.18 4.76
CA ILE A 71 -2.86 8.69 3.78
C ILE A 71 -2.27 8.83 2.36
N ILE A 72 -2.43 7.79 1.55
CA ILE A 72 -2.10 7.84 0.12
C ILE A 72 -3.19 8.65 -0.59
N PRO A 73 -2.86 9.76 -1.29
CA PRO A 73 -3.86 10.67 -1.83
C PRO A 73 -4.75 10.03 -2.90
N GLN A 74 -4.22 9.08 -3.69
CA GLN A 74 -4.96 8.42 -4.76
C GLN A 74 -5.93 7.36 -4.25
N THR A 75 -5.51 6.54 -3.28
CA THR A 75 -6.29 5.38 -2.83
C THR A 75 -7.07 5.67 -1.55
N GLY A 76 -6.74 6.73 -0.81
CA GLY A 76 -7.28 6.98 0.54
C GLY A 76 -6.85 5.94 1.58
N GLN A 77 -5.96 5.03 1.21
CA GLN A 77 -5.44 3.97 2.07
C GLN A 77 -4.30 4.48 2.96
N LEU A 78 -4.12 3.81 4.08
CA LEU A 78 -3.05 4.10 5.01
C LEU A 78 -1.70 3.61 4.44
N VAL A 79 -0.67 4.45 4.50
CA VAL A 79 0.69 4.05 4.11
C VAL A 79 1.17 2.91 5.00
N GLU A 80 1.83 1.91 4.40
CA GLU A 80 2.34 0.76 5.13
C GLU A 80 3.35 1.14 6.21
N ASN A 81 3.29 0.45 7.36
CA ASN A 81 4.18 0.71 8.50
C ASN A 81 5.68 0.55 8.13
N LYS A 82 6.00 -0.37 7.21
CA LYS A 82 7.37 -0.55 6.71
C LYS A 82 7.93 0.69 6.02
N ARG A 83 7.05 1.48 5.37
CA ARG A 83 7.38 2.71 4.65
C ARG A 83 7.39 3.94 5.55
N CYS A 84 6.45 4.08 6.48
CA CYS A 84 6.45 5.19 7.45
C CYS A 84 7.45 5.02 8.61
N HIS A 85 7.98 3.81 8.79
CA HIS A 85 8.98 3.49 9.82
C HIS A 85 8.53 3.77 11.28
N LEU A 86 7.23 3.65 11.55
CA LEU A 86 6.66 3.80 12.90
C LEU A 86 6.90 2.54 13.75
N CYS A 87 6.87 2.68 15.07
CA CYS A 87 6.72 1.50 15.93
C CYS A 87 5.29 0.94 15.77
N ARG A 88 5.11 -0.35 16.05
CA ARG A 88 3.79 -1.00 15.88
C ARG A 88 2.72 -0.40 16.77
N LEU A 89 3.09 0.04 17.98
CA LEU A 89 2.17 0.71 18.90
C LEU A 89 1.67 2.03 18.31
N GLN A 90 2.55 2.92 17.86
CA GLN A 90 2.12 4.18 17.25
C GLN A 90 1.37 3.99 15.94
N TYR A 91 1.74 2.98 15.14
CA TYR A 91 0.98 2.65 13.94
C TYR A 91 -0.44 2.15 14.26
N PHE A 92 -0.60 1.40 15.35
CA PHE A 92 -1.92 1.01 15.85
C PHE A 92 -2.73 2.21 16.32
N ASN A 93 -2.12 3.10 17.13
CA ASN A 93 -2.76 4.35 17.56
C ASN A 93 -3.19 5.19 16.36
N LEU A 94 -2.34 5.32 15.35
CA LEU A 94 -2.64 6.04 14.12
C LEU A 94 -3.86 5.45 13.39
N ARG A 95 -3.98 4.12 13.32
CA ARG A 95 -5.17 3.46 12.74
C ARG A 95 -6.43 3.76 13.55
N VAL A 96 -6.34 3.75 14.87
CA VAL A 96 -7.47 4.06 15.77
C VAL A 96 -7.90 5.51 15.58
N GLU A 97 -6.97 6.46 15.58
CA GLU A 97 -7.27 7.87 15.40
C GLU A 97 -7.81 8.17 14.00
N LEU A 98 -7.33 7.49 12.96
CA LEU A 98 -7.92 7.58 11.63
C LEU A 98 -9.35 7.03 11.57
N LEU A 99 -9.61 5.91 12.23
CA LEU A 99 -10.97 5.35 12.30
C LEU A 99 -11.91 6.32 13.02
N LYS A 100 -11.47 6.91 14.14
CA LYS A 100 -12.21 7.97 14.82
C LYS A 100 -12.45 9.17 13.91
N ALA A 101 -11.43 9.65 13.21
CA ALA A 101 -11.53 10.78 12.31
C ALA A 101 -12.52 10.53 11.16
N ARG A 102 -12.56 9.31 10.60
CA ARG A 102 -13.54 8.90 9.59
C ARG A 102 -14.96 8.86 10.17
N ASN A 103 -15.14 8.26 11.34
CA ASN A 103 -16.44 8.18 12.00
C ASN A 103 -17.00 9.57 12.38
N CYS A 104 -16.13 10.50 12.77
CA CYS A 104 -16.51 11.88 13.06
C CYS A 104 -16.64 12.77 11.80
N GLY A 105 -16.33 12.25 10.60
CA GLY A 105 -16.41 13.01 9.35
C GLY A 105 -15.30 14.04 9.15
N TYR A 106 -14.18 13.98 9.89
CA TYR A 106 -13.05 14.89 9.69
C TYR A 106 -12.21 14.55 8.45
N ILE A 107 -12.17 13.26 8.08
CA ILE A 107 -11.41 12.77 6.92
C ILE A 107 -12.39 12.11 5.95
N PRO A 108 -12.42 12.55 4.68
CA PRO A 108 -13.25 11.90 3.67
C PRO A 108 -12.71 10.50 3.37
N PHE A 109 -13.61 9.56 3.17
CA PHE A 109 -13.29 8.21 2.72
C PHE A 109 -14.37 7.73 1.76
N HIS A 110 -14.02 6.77 0.92
CA HIS A 110 -14.98 6.13 0.03
C HIS A 110 -15.90 5.21 0.83
N MET A 111 -17.20 5.45 0.76
CA MET A 111 -18.23 4.61 1.35
C MET A 111 -18.89 3.84 0.22
N PRO A 112 -18.83 2.49 0.22
CA PRO A 112 -19.44 1.71 -0.84
C PRO A 112 -20.96 1.83 -0.77
N PHE A 113 -21.61 1.86 -1.92
CA PHE A 113 -23.06 1.83 -1.99
C PHE A 113 -23.58 0.50 -1.44
N GLN A 114 -24.70 0.55 -0.71
CA GLN A 114 -25.35 -0.65 -0.16
C GLN A 114 -26.57 -0.96 -1.01
N ASN A 115 -26.55 -2.08 -1.71
CA ASN A 115 -27.71 -2.58 -2.44
C ASN A 115 -28.70 -3.20 -1.43
N TYR A 116 -29.91 -2.66 -1.37
CA TYR A 116 -30.98 -3.16 -0.49
C TYR A 116 -31.86 -4.16 -1.24
N ASP A 117 -32.16 -5.31 -0.62
CA ASP A 117 -33.18 -6.21 -1.13
C ASP A 117 -34.58 -5.78 -0.65
N TYR A 118 -35.27 -5.01 -1.50
CA TYR A 118 -36.61 -4.50 -1.20
C TYR A 118 -37.69 -5.60 -1.13
N ARG A 119 -37.43 -6.80 -1.64
CA ARG A 119 -38.38 -7.92 -1.62
C ARG A 119 -38.67 -8.39 -0.19
N VAL A 120 -37.73 -8.20 0.74
CA VAL A 120 -37.91 -8.49 2.17
C VAL A 120 -39.03 -7.65 2.78
N TYR A 121 -39.21 -6.41 2.31
CA TYR A 121 -40.18 -5.47 2.86
C TYR A 121 -41.49 -5.43 2.08
N TYR A 122 -41.43 -5.71 0.78
CA TYR A 122 -42.57 -5.61 -0.13
C TYR A 122 -42.81 -6.96 -0.82
N PRO A 123 -43.68 -7.82 -0.28
CA PRO A 123 -43.93 -9.16 -0.83
C PRO A 123 -44.50 -9.16 -2.25
N TRP A 124 -45.05 -8.04 -2.72
CA TRP A 124 -45.56 -7.87 -4.08
C TRP A 124 -44.49 -7.39 -5.08
N TRP A 125 -43.27 -7.07 -4.62
CA TRP A 125 -42.17 -6.63 -5.45
C TRP A 125 -41.54 -7.83 -6.16
N LYS A 126 -41.62 -7.87 -7.49
CA LYS A 126 -41.20 -9.03 -8.30
C LYS A 126 -39.88 -8.84 -9.04
N GLU A 127 -39.38 -7.61 -9.12
CA GLU A 127 -38.14 -7.30 -9.83
C GLU A 127 -36.92 -7.77 -9.05
N GLU A 128 -35.92 -8.28 -9.77
CA GLU A 128 -34.64 -8.63 -9.17
C GLU A 128 -33.84 -7.34 -8.85
N PRO A 129 -33.12 -7.31 -7.71
CA PRO A 129 -32.31 -6.15 -7.36
C PRO A 129 -31.22 -5.93 -8.41
N ILE A 130 -31.13 -4.71 -8.92
CA ILE A 130 -30.03 -4.28 -9.78
C ILE A 130 -28.81 -4.09 -8.89
N MET A 131 -27.74 -4.85 -9.15
CA MET A 131 -26.46 -4.62 -8.50
C MET A 131 -25.86 -3.36 -9.13
N ILE A 132 -25.88 -2.25 -8.40
CA ILE A 132 -25.15 -1.05 -8.78
C ILE A 132 -23.73 -1.24 -8.25
N ASP A 133 -22.79 -1.52 -9.13
CA ASP A 133 -21.37 -1.56 -8.79
C ASP A 133 -20.83 -0.11 -8.72
N ASP A 134 -20.08 0.20 -7.65
CA ASP A 134 -19.57 1.56 -7.36
C ASP A 134 -18.63 2.09 -8.46
N GLU A 135 -17.98 1.20 -9.19
CA GLU A 135 -17.18 1.47 -10.37
C GLU A 135 -17.77 0.60 -11.49
N PRO A 136 -18.24 1.17 -12.61
CA PRO A 136 -18.50 0.33 -13.77
C PRO A 136 -17.19 -0.37 -14.10
N ASP A 137 -17.23 -1.67 -14.36
CA ASP A 137 -16.10 -2.34 -14.98
C ASP A 137 -15.68 -1.47 -16.15
N LEU A 138 -14.51 -0.82 -16.03
CA LEU A 138 -13.88 -0.16 -17.17
C LEU A 138 -13.99 -1.21 -18.27
N ILE A 139 -14.70 -0.89 -19.36
CA ILE A 139 -14.79 -1.77 -20.49
C ILE A 139 -13.34 -2.15 -20.74
N THR A 140 -12.95 -3.37 -20.36
CA THR A 140 -11.76 -3.97 -20.90
C THR A 140 -12.21 -4.04 -22.34
N MET A 141 -11.84 -3.04 -23.14
CA MET A 141 -11.48 -3.31 -24.50
C MET A 141 -10.63 -4.53 -24.32
N GLU A 142 -11.20 -5.70 -24.68
CA GLU A 142 -10.44 -6.90 -24.75
C GLU A 142 -9.23 -6.41 -25.50
N ARG A 143 -8.08 -6.31 -24.80
CA ARG A 143 -6.84 -6.29 -25.53
C ARG A 143 -6.92 -7.67 -26.12
N GLU A 144 -7.48 -7.78 -27.32
CA GLU A 144 -6.89 -8.58 -28.35
C GLU A 144 -5.44 -8.15 -28.25
N HIS A 145 -4.68 -8.80 -27.38
CA HIS A 145 -3.26 -8.77 -27.43
C HIS A 145 -3.06 -9.10 -28.89
N PRO A 146 -2.53 -8.19 -29.72
CA PRO A 146 -2.05 -8.63 -31.00
C PRO A 146 -0.89 -9.51 -30.54
N TYR A 147 -1.19 -10.79 -30.32
CA TYR A 147 -0.19 -11.83 -30.28
C TYR A 147 0.38 -11.71 -31.68
N VAL A 148 1.36 -10.83 -31.82
CA VAL A 148 2.41 -11.02 -32.78
C VAL A 148 2.88 -12.41 -32.43
N LYS A 149 2.41 -13.40 -33.22
CA LYS A 149 2.97 -14.73 -33.18
C LYS A 149 4.43 -14.51 -33.52
N TYR A 150 5.26 -14.33 -32.49
CA TYR A 150 6.68 -14.40 -32.66
C TYR A 150 6.92 -15.73 -33.34
N PRO A 151 7.68 -15.79 -34.44
CA PRO A 151 8.03 -17.06 -35.04
C PRO A 151 8.70 -17.88 -33.94
N VAL A 152 7.97 -18.88 -33.44
CA VAL A 152 8.50 -19.83 -32.48
C VAL A 152 9.66 -20.44 -33.23
N HIS A 153 10.89 -20.22 -32.76
CA HIS A 153 12.07 -20.77 -33.43
C HIS A 153 11.84 -22.26 -33.64
N ASN A 154 11.57 -22.65 -34.88
CA ASN A 154 11.36 -24.05 -35.23
C ASN A 154 12.66 -24.75 -34.82
N PRO A 155 12.64 -25.76 -33.94
CA PRO A 155 13.86 -26.39 -33.43
C PRO A 155 14.78 -26.96 -34.53
N GLU A 156 14.23 -27.12 -35.74
CA GLU A 156 14.92 -27.62 -36.94
C GLU A 156 15.61 -26.53 -37.77
N LEU A 157 15.27 -25.25 -37.58
CA LEU A 157 15.85 -24.10 -38.30
C LEU A 157 16.78 -23.27 -37.40
N VAL A 158 17.58 -23.95 -36.56
CA VAL A 158 18.63 -23.26 -35.80
C VAL A 158 19.77 -22.93 -36.77
N PRO A 159 20.22 -21.67 -36.88
CA PRO A 159 21.42 -21.36 -37.65
C PRO A 159 22.59 -22.19 -37.10
N GLU A 160 23.32 -22.88 -37.98
CA GLU A 160 24.46 -23.75 -37.65
C GLU A 160 25.56 -23.06 -36.82
N MET A 161 25.47 -21.73 -36.68
CA MET A 161 26.42 -20.83 -36.02
C MET A 161 26.31 -20.77 -34.49
N ARG A 162 25.56 -21.66 -33.81
CA ARG A 162 25.59 -21.75 -32.34
C ARG A 162 26.36 -22.99 -31.89
N HIS A 163 27.47 -22.78 -31.17
CA HIS A 163 28.24 -23.87 -30.54
C HIS A 163 27.32 -24.79 -29.70
N LYS A 164 27.42 -26.11 -29.93
CA LYS A 164 26.60 -27.16 -29.28
C LYS A 164 26.45 -27.04 -27.75
N ARG A 165 27.43 -26.44 -27.07
CA ARG A 165 27.46 -26.27 -25.60
C ARG A 165 26.48 -25.22 -25.06
N HIS A 166 25.93 -24.36 -25.92
CA HIS A 166 24.99 -23.30 -25.53
C HIS A 166 23.56 -23.55 -26.02
N ASN A 167 23.26 -24.74 -26.58
CA ASN A 167 21.90 -25.08 -26.94
C ASN A 167 21.19 -25.77 -25.75
N PRO A 168 20.22 -25.10 -25.10
CA PRO A 168 19.50 -25.67 -23.96
C PRO A 168 18.62 -26.87 -24.33
N TYR A 169 18.34 -27.10 -25.62
CA TYR A 169 17.47 -28.17 -26.12
C TYR A 169 18.21 -29.45 -26.50
N LEU A 170 19.53 -29.40 -26.72
CA LEU A 170 20.35 -30.60 -27.00
C LEU A 170 20.58 -31.47 -25.75
N LYS A 171 20.25 -31.00 -24.55
CA LYS A 171 20.37 -31.78 -23.30
C LYS A 171 19.39 -32.96 -23.22
N TYR A 172 18.30 -32.91 -23.98
CA TYR A 172 17.20 -33.88 -23.87
C TYR A 172 17.24 -35.00 -24.92
N TYR A 173 18.02 -34.84 -26.00
CA TYR A 173 18.25 -35.90 -26.98
C TYR A 173 19.42 -36.77 -26.53
N LYS A 174 19.13 -37.75 -25.66
CA LYS A 174 20.07 -38.82 -25.31
C LYS A 174 20.37 -39.65 -26.56
N ARG A 175 21.67 -39.87 -26.81
CA ARG A 175 22.21 -40.77 -27.82
C ARG A 175 21.60 -42.18 -27.67
N LYS A 176 21.01 -42.70 -28.75
CA LYS A 176 21.03 -44.13 -29.04
C LYS A 176 22.42 -44.49 -29.56
#